data_AF-A0A7S1DLF0-F1
#
_entry.id   AF-A0A7S1DLF0-F1
#
_cell.length_a   1.000
_cell.length_b   1.000
_cell.length_c   1.000
_cell.angle_alpha   90.00
_cell.angle_beta   90.00
_cell.angle_gamma   90.00
#
_symmetry.space_group_name_H-M   'P 1'
#
loop_
_entity.id
_entity.type
_entity.pdbx_description
1 polymer ?
#
loop_
_entity_poly.entity_id
_entity_poly.type
_entity_poly.pdbx_seq_one_letter_code
_entity_poly.pdbx_strand_id
1 'polypeptide(L)'
;KVSLKRAHTCSHCSATGPAFRCPCKNAFYCNRSCQLAGFSNHKPQCATLLAKKIKTKELCLGTSNHATIAEDSQKLALLYSEQGELGKAKGFMCKALCIML
;
A
#
# COMPACT_ATOMS: atom_id res chain seq x y z
N LYS A 1 -21.17 26.02 -12.59
CA LYS A 1 -19.98 26.00 -11.70
C LYS A 1 -19.22 24.71 -12.00
N VAL A 2 -18.15 24.76 -12.79
CA VAL A 2 -17.34 23.57 -13.07
C VAL A 2 -16.50 23.28 -11.83
N SER A 3 -16.84 22.20 -11.11
CA SER A 3 -16.02 21.72 -9.99
C SER A 3 -14.70 21.20 -10.53
N LEU A 4 -13.67 22.05 -10.52
CA LEU A 4 -12.28 21.65 -10.75
C LEU A 4 -11.89 20.60 -9.70
N LYS A 5 -12.03 19.31 -10.03
CA LYS A 5 -11.50 18.23 -9.18
C LYS A 5 -10.01 18.49 -9.04
N ARG A 6 -9.51 18.69 -7.82
CA ARG A 6 -8.08 18.87 -7.54
C ARG A 6 -7.31 17.74 -8.24
N ALA A 7 -6.52 18.11 -9.24
CA ALA A 7 -5.64 17.16 -9.90
C ALA A 7 -4.60 16.69 -8.88
N HIS A 8 -4.45 15.38 -8.76
CA HIS A 8 -3.35 14.83 -7.98
C HIS A 8 -2.01 15.18 -8.67
N THR A 9 -0.91 15.14 -7.93
CA THR A 9 0.44 15.35 -8.44
C THR A 9 1.27 14.10 -8.23
N CYS A 10 2.21 13.83 -9.13
CA CYS A 10 3.10 12.71 -9.00
C CYS A 10 4.06 12.93 -7.83
N SER A 11 4.15 11.98 -6.90
CA SER A 11 5.04 12.07 -5.73
C SER A 11 6.54 11.93 -6.05
N HIS A 12 6.92 11.80 -7.33
CA HIS A 12 8.31 11.74 -7.77
C HIS A 12 8.68 12.92 -8.69
N CYS A 13 7.95 13.10 -9.81
CA CYS A 13 8.25 14.12 -10.81
C CYS A 13 7.32 15.34 -10.79
N SER A 14 6.37 15.42 -9.84
CA SER A 14 5.43 16.53 -9.67
C SER A 14 4.45 16.79 -10.82
N ALA A 15 4.42 15.95 -11.87
CA ALA A 15 3.46 16.06 -12.96
C ALA A 15 2.00 15.99 -12.46
N THR A 16 1.12 16.78 -13.07
CA THR A 16 -0.31 16.84 -12.74
C THR A 16 -1.10 15.75 -13.47
N GLY A 17 -2.19 15.27 -12.86
CA GLY A 17 -3.04 14.23 -13.45
C GLY A 17 -2.50 12.78 -13.46
N PRO A 18 -1.66 12.33 -12.50
CA PRO A 18 -1.28 10.93 -12.41
C PRO A 18 -2.49 10.02 -12.13
N ALA A 19 -2.66 8.97 -12.93
CA ALA A 19 -3.70 7.96 -12.73
C ALA A 19 -3.21 6.74 -11.92
N PHE A 20 -1.89 6.50 -11.88
CA PHE A 20 -1.32 5.33 -11.23
C PHE A 20 -1.23 5.54 -9.72
N ARG A 21 -1.97 4.73 -8.97
CA ARG A 21 -2.13 4.85 -7.51
C ARG A 21 -1.31 3.81 -6.78
N CYS A 22 -0.64 4.23 -5.71
CA CYS A 22 -0.01 3.31 -4.78
C CYS A 22 -1.10 2.43 -4.10
N PRO A 23 -0.83 1.15 -3.77
CA PRO A 23 -1.80 0.29 -3.08
C PRO A 23 -2.32 0.82 -1.74
N CYS A 24 -1.53 1.67 -1.06
CA CYS A 24 -1.94 2.38 0.16
C CYS A 24 -2.94 3.53 -0.10
N LYS A 25 -3.21 3.86 -1.38
CA LYS A 25 -4.09 4.92 -1.90
C LYS A 25 -3.74 6.36 -1.51
N ASN A 26 -2.57 6.59 -0.91
CA ASN A 26 -2.13 7.92 -0.45
C ASN A 26 -1.02 8.56 -1.29
N ALA A 27 -0.49 7.85 -2.29
CA ALA A 27 0.48 8.40 -3.22
C ALA A 27 0.07 8.11 -4.66
N PHE A 28 0.39 9.05 -5.54
CA PHE A 28 0.08 8.98 -6.97
C PHE A 28 1.37 9.11 -7.78
N TYR A 29 1.45 8.37 -8.87
CA TYR A 29 2.59 8.37 -9.77
C TYR A 29 2.12 8.38 -11.22
N CYS A 30 2.96 8.80 -12.14
CA CYS A 30 2.66 8.70 -13.57
C CYS A 30 2.58 7.24 -14.02
N ASN A 31 3.49 6.41 -13.50
CA ASN A 31 3.65 4.99 -13.84
C ASN A 31 4.51 4.27 -12.79
N ARG A 32 4.80 2.98 -13.02
CA ARG A 32 5.64 2.14 -12.16
C ARG A 32 7.07 2.67 -11.99
N SER A 33 7.66 3.32 -12.99
CA SER A 33 9.01 3.89 -12.90
C SER A 33 9.04 5.05 -11.89
N CYS A 34 8.11 6.01 -12.01
CA CYS A 34 7.97 7.09 -11.03
C CYS A 34 7.66 6.56 -9.63
N GLN A 35 6.89 5.47 -9.52
CA GLN A 35 6.66 4.83 -8.23
C GLN A 35 7.96 4.33 -7.63
N LEU A 36 8.75 3.54 -8.37
CA LEU A 36 10.01 2.98 -7.88
C LEU A 36 11.02 4.07 -7.52
N ALA A 37 11.17 5.09 -8.36
CA ALA A 37 12.10 6.19 -8.15
C ALA A 37 11.73 7.07 -6.94
N GLY A 38 10.43 7.26 -6.67
CA GLY A 38 9.94 7.94 -5.47
C GLY A 38 9.67 7.02 -4.28
N PHE A 39 9.93 5.71 -4.40
CA PHE A 39 9.43 4.74 -3.44
C PHE A 39 10.10 4.87 -2.09
N SER A 40 11.43 5.05 -2.08
CA SER A 40 12.26 5.20 -0.88
C SER A 40 11.69 6.21 0.11
N ASN A 41 11.20 7.34 -0.40
CA ASN A 41 10.65 8.44 0.40
C ASN A 41 9.24 8.13 0.92
N HIS A 42 8.43 7.39 0.15
CA HIS A 42 7.05 7.06 0.52
C HIS A 42 6.93 5.78 1.36
N LYS A 43 7.88 4.86 1.23
CA LYS A 43 7.85 3.49 1.78
C LYS A 43 7.51 3.39 3.28
N PRO A 44 8.03 4.23 4.20
CA PRO A 44 7.67 4.18 5.62
C PRO A 44 6.20 4.52 5.88
N GLN A 45 5.70 5.56 5.20
CA GLN A 45 4.29 5.97 5.29
C GLN A 45 3.38 4.90 4.68
N CYS A 46 3.80 4.32 3.55
CA CYS A 46 3.09 3.24 2.88
C CYS A 46 2.86 2.04 3.81
N ALA A 47 3.89 1.60 4.55
CA ALA A 47 3.80 0.50 5.49
C ALA A 47 2.78 0.78 6.61
N THR A 48 2.85 1.97 7.21
CA THR A 48 1.90 2.40 8.26
C THR A 48 0.45 2.40 7.77
N LEU A 49 0.22 2.91 6.56
CA LEU A 49 -1.12 2.99 5.97
C LEU A 49 -1.69 1.62 5.64
N LEU A 50 -0.87 0.71 5.10
CA LEU A 50 -1.29 -0.66 4.84
C LEU A 50 -1.60 -1.40 6.15
N ALA A 51 -0.79 -1.25 7.20
CA ALA A 51 -1.04 -1.84 8.51
C ALA A 51 -2.37 -1.35 9.11
N LYS A 52 -2.64 -0.04 9.04
CA LYS A 52 -3.93 0.54 9.46
C LYS A 52 -5.09 -0.02 8.65
N LYS A 53 -4.95 -0.10 7.33
CA LYS A 53 -5.99 -0.65 6.43
C LYS A 53 -6.30 -2.11 6.73
N ILE A 54 -5.28 -2.93 7.02
CA ILE A 54 -5.46 -4.32 7.46
C ILE A 54 -6.26 -4.34 8.77
N LYS A 55 -5.80 -3.60 9.79
CA LYS A 55 -6.47 -3.56 11.11
C LYS A 55 -7.93 -3.11 11.00
N THR A 56 -8.22 -2.08 10.21
CA THR A 56 -9.59 -1.61 9.99
C THR A 56 -10.45 -2.65 9.29
N LYS A 57 -9.91 -3.34 8.27
CA LYS A 57 -10.63 -4.42 7.60
C LYS A 57 -10.94 -5.58 8.54
N GLU A 58 -9.99 -5.96 9.39
CA GLU A 58 -10.21 -7.00 10.40
C GLU A 58 -11.31 -6.63 11.40
N LEU A 59 -11.35 -5.37 11.83
CA LEU A 59 -12.40 -4.86 12.72
C LEU A 59 -13.78 -4.86 12.07
N CYS A 60 -13.87 -4.48 10.79
CA CYS A 60 -15.16 -4.33 10.10
C CYS A 60 -15.68 -5.64 9.49
N LEU A 61 -14.79 -6.54 9.07
CA LEU A 61 -15.13 -7.75 8.29
C LEU A 61 -14.91 -9.04 9.08
N GLY A 62 -14.27 -8.98 10.25
CA GLY A 62 -13.79 -10.15 10.98
C GLY A 62 -12.41 -10.63 10.49
N THR A 63 -11.85 -11.60 11.21
CA THR A 63 -10.53 -12.19 10.94
C THR A 63 -10.55 -13.27 9.85
N SER A 64 -11.74 -13.72 9.47
CA SER A 64 -11.98 -14.82 8.54
C SER A 64 -12.41 -14.30 7.17
N ASN A 65 -11.63 -14.64 6.13
CA ASN A 65 -12.10 -14.76 4.74
C ASN A 65 -12.25 -13.48 3.90
N HIS A 66 -11.25 -12.60 3.88
CA HIS A 66 -11.14 -11.72 2.73
C HIS A 66 -9.77 -11.81 2.06
N ALA A 67 -9.76 -12.30 0.82
CA ALA A 67 -8.64 -12.23 -0.11
C ALA A 67 -7.98 -10.83 -0.13
N THR A 68 -8.79 -9.78 0.08
CA THR A 68 -8.29 -8.39 0.15
C THR A 68 -7.42 -8.09 1.38
N ILE A 69 -7.59 -8.81 2.50
CA ILE A 69 -6.72 -8.73 3.68
C ILE A 69 -5.43 -9.51 3.41
N ALA A 70 -5.52 -10.67 2.76
CA ALA A 70 -4.35 -11.46 2.35
C ALA A 70 -3.45 -10.66 1.39
N GLU A 71 -4.04 -10.05 0.36
CA GLU A 71 -3.33 -9.20 -0.59
C GLU A 71 -2.64 -8.00 0.08
N ASP A 72 -3.36 -7.27 0.95
CA ASP A 72 -2.79 -6.11 1.65
C ASP A 72 -1.66 -6.55 2.60
N SER A 73 -1.80 -7.71 3.25
CA SER A 73 -0.79 -8.31 4.12
C SER A 73 0.45 -8.77 3.33
N GLN A 74 0.26 -9.39 2.16
CA GLN A 74 1.36 -9.79 1.28
C GLN A 74 2.15 -8.56 0.79
N LYS A 75 1.44 -7.51 0.36
CA LYS A 75 2.06 -6.24 -0.05
C LYS A 75 2.88 -5.66 1.09
N LEU A 76 2.35 -5.64 2.32
CA LEU A 76 3.06 -5.13 3.48
C LEU A 76 4.28 -6.00 3.86
N ALA A 77 4.18 -7.32 3.74
CA ALA A 77 5.29 -8.24 3.98
C ALA A 77 6.48 -7.96 3.04
N LEU A 78 6.20 -7.75 1.75
CA LEU A 78 7.24 -7.37 0.77
C LEU A 78 7.90 -6.05 1.16
N LEU A 79 7.14 -5.05 1.62
CA LEU A 79 7.71 -3.78 2.05
C LEU A 79 8.66 -3.91 3.23
N TYR A 80 8.30 -4.71 4.23
CA TYR A 80 9.18 -4.96 5.38
C TYR A 80 10.40 -5.79 4.99
N SER A 81 10.26 -6.74 4.07
CA SER A 81 11.39 -7.51 3.54
C SER A 81 12.43 -6.59 2.91
N GLU A 82 11.99 -5.65 2.07
CA GLU A 82 12.87 -4.65 1.48
C GLU A 82 13.36 -3.58 2.48
N GLN A 83 12.88 -3.54 3.72
CA GLN A 83 13.41 -2.68 4.80
C GLN A 83 14.47 -3.41 5.66
N GLY A 84 14.70 -4.70 5.41
CA GLY A 84 15.51 -5.56 6.30
C GLY A 84 14.77 -6.00 7.56
N GLU A 85 13.50 -5.62 7.72
CA GLU A 85 12.65 -5.92 8.87
C GLU A 85 12.00 -7.31 8.73
N LEU A 86 12.85 -8.34 8.58
CA LEU A 86 12.43 -9.70 8.22
C LEU A 86 11.45 -10.33 9.23
N GLY A 87 11.56 -9.98 10.52
CA GLY A 87 10.63 -10.42 11.55
C GLY A 87 9.19 -9.96 11.31
N LYS A 88 9.01 -8.67 10.95
CA LYS A 88 7.71 -8.11 10.58
C LYS A 88 7.23 -8.69 9.25
N ALA A 89 8.12 -8.81 8.26
CA ALA A 89 7.81 -9.38 6.96
C ALA A 89 7.23 -10.80 7.08
N LYS A 90 7.90 -11.67 7.84
CA LYS A 90 7.44 -13.05 8.10
C LYS A 90 6.06 -13.07 8.75
N GLY A 91 5.81 -12.24 9.75
CA GLY A 91 4.51 -12.15 10.42
C GLY A 91 3.37 -11.83 9.46
N PHE A 92 3.53 -10.81 8.60
CA PHE A 92 2.51 -10.44 7.62
C PHE A 92 2.37 -11.47 6.49
N MET A 93 3.44 -12.16 6.11
CA MET A 93 3.40 -13.21 5.09
C MET A 93 2.67 -14.45 5.60
N CYS A 94 2.95 -14.90 6.84
CA CYS A 94 2.20 -15.98 7.49
C CYS A 94 0.71 -15.63 7.59
N LYS A 95 0.39 -14.38 7.92
CA LYS A 95 -1.00 -13.90 7.96
C LYS A 95 -1.69 -13.97 6.61
N ALA A 96 -1.00 -13.54 5.53
CA ALA A 96 -1.55 -13.64 4.18
C ALA A 96 -1.82 -15.09 3.77
N LEU A 97 -0.89 -16.00 4.08
CA LEU A 97 -1.04 -17.43 3.79
C LEU A 97 -2.18 -18.08 4.58
N CYS A 98 -2.34 -17.72 5.86
CA CYS A 98 -3.39 -18.27 6.73
C CYS A 98 -4.82 -17.90 6.28
N ILE A 99 -4.98 -16.85 5.46
CA ILE A 99 -6.28 -16.42 4.91
C ILE A 99 -6.55 -17.06 3.53
N MET A 100 -5.51 -17.49 2.82
CA MET A 100 -5.61 -18.10 1.49
C MET A 100 -5.73 -19.64 1.51
N LEU A 101 -5.39 -20.26 2.65
CA LEU A 101 -5.54 -21.69 2.93
C LEU A 101 -6.88 -21.95 3.63
#